data_AF-A0A916GM05-F1
#
_entry.id   AF-A0A916GM05-F1
#
_cell.length_a   1.000
_cell.length_b   1.000
_cell.length_c   1.000
_cell.angle_alpha   90.00
_cell.angle_beta   90.00
_cell.angle_gamma   90.00
#
_symmetry.space_group_name_H-M   'P 1'
#
loop_
_entity.id
_entity.type
_entity.pdbx_description
1 polymer ?
#
loop_
_entity_poly.entity_id
_entity_poly.type
_entity_poly.pdbx_seq_one_letter_code
_entity_poly.pdbx_strand_id
1 'polypeptide(L)'
;MQGATFCLNGLDFVANVRQNVDVRVISLKALKDFWGRYPDAEVPLRNWYRTTSRAAWGSLQDVRRTYPHADGVRTGGGEALTVFNIAGNKYRLIARIRYDHQLVNIRHVLTHAEYDDDSWKE
;
A
#
# COMPACT_ATOMS: atom_id res chain seq x y z
N MET A 1 43.94 24.34 -29.14
CA MET A 1 42.70 23.73 -29.66
C MET A 1 41.96 23.07 -28.51
N GLN A 2 40.79 23.65 -28.17
CA GLN A 2 39.61 23.03 -27.54
C GLN A 2 39.79 22.61 -26.07
N GLY A 3 39.22 23.28 -25.04
CA GLY A 3 37.82 23.72 -24.87
C GLY A 3 37.20 22.79 -23.80
N ALA A 4 36.58 23.21 -22.70
CA ALA A 4 35.74 24.36 -22.48
C ALA A 4 35.80 24.84 -21.02
N THR A 5 35.79 26.16 -20.87
CA THR A 5 35.36 26.89 -19.67
C THR A 5 33.86 26.65 -19.50
N PHE A 6 33.42 26.06 -18.38
CA PHE A 6 32.01 26.06 -18.00
C PHE A 6 31.75 27.23 -17.06
N CYS A 7 31.01 28.21 -17.56
CA CYS A 7 30.48 29.34 -16.80
C CYS A 7 29.46 28.82 -15.78
N LEU A 8 29.73 29.03 -14.49
CA LEU A 8 28.72 28.94 -13.44
C LEU A 8 27.81 30.17 -13.56
N ASN A 9 26.71 30.03 -14.30
CA ASN A 9 25.60 30.97 -14.20
C ASN A 9 24.67 30.51 -13.09
N GLY A 10 24.37 31.43 -12.19
CA GLY A 10 23.48 31.21 -11.07
C GLY A 10 22.03 30.97 -11.47
N LEU A 11 21.27 30.57 -10.45
CA LEU A 11 19.83 30.31 -10.44
C LEU A 11 19.41 28.99 -11.10
N ASP A 12 19.57 27.90 -10.35
CA ASP A 12 18.47 26.92 -10.21
C ASP A 12 18.28 26.62 -8.72
N PHE A 13 17.76 27.65 -8.03
CA PHE A 13 16.86 27.44 -6.91
C PHE A 13 15.60 26.79 -7.48
N VAL A 14 15.66 25.47 -7.74
CA VAL A 14 14.45 24.66 -7.75
C VAL A 14 14.57 23.82 -6.50
N ALA A 15 13.72 24.15 -5.54
CA ALA A 15 13.58 23.45 -4.29
C ALA A 15 13.80 21.94 -4.49
N ASN A 16 14.61 21.37 -3.61
CA ASN A 16 14.48 19.98 -3.22
C ASN A 16 13.02 19.79 -2.77
N VAL A 17 12.12 19.59 -3.73
CA VAL A 17 10.76 19.14 -3.50
C VAL A 17 10.99 17.77 -2.93
N ARG A 18 10.88 17.65 -1.60
CA ARG A 18 10.67 16.38 -0.94
C ARG A 18 9.67 15.64 -1.81
N GLN A 19 10.12 14.65 -2.56
CA GLN A 19 9.20 13.71 -3.17
C GLN A 19 8.38 13.24 -1.98
N ASN A 20 7.12 13.66 -1.93
CA ASN A 20 6.20 13.23 -0.90
C ASN A 20 5.82 11.80 -1.28
N VAL A 21 6.80 10.87 -1.22
CA VAL A 21 6.67 9.45 -1.54
C VAL A 21 5.99 8.72 -0.38
N ASP A 22 4.91 9.33 0.11
CA ASP A 22 3.99 8.72 1.05
C ASP A 22 2.93 7.99 0.23
N VAL A 23 2.78 6.68 0.46
CA VAL A 23 1.70 5.93 -0.17
C VAL A 23 0.34 6.49 0.26
N ARG A 24 -0.45 6.91 -0.72
CA ARG A 24 -1.83 7.35 -0.49
C ARG A 24 -2.75 6.15 -0.38
N VAL A 25 -3.28 5.93 0.83
CA VAL A 25 -4.31 4.90 1.07
C VAL A 25 -5.70 5.48 0.80
N ILE A 26 -6.42 4.85 -0.11
CA ILE A 26 -7.79 5.19 -0.50
C ILE A 26 -8.74 4.17 0.13
N SER A 27 -9.94 4.66 0.49
CA SER A 27 -11.00 3.88 1.12
C SER A 27 -10.77 3.57 2.61
N LEU A 28 -10.33 4.57 3.38
CA LEU A 28 -10.24 4.45 4.85
C LEU A 28 -11.58 4.10 5.51
N LYS A 29 -12.70 4.41 4.84
CA LYS A 29 -14.05 4.00 5.26
C LYS A 29 -14.17 2.48 5.41
N ALA A 30 -13.59 1.69 4.51
CA ALA A 30 -13.64 0.23 4.59
C ALA A 30 -13.00 -0.29 5.90
N LEU A 31 -11.89 0.32 6.35
CA LEU A 31 -11.27 -0.04 7.63
C LEU A 31 -12.17 0.31 8.81
N LYS A 32 -12.75 1.53 8.79
CA LYS A 32 -13.67 2.02 9.83
C LYS A 32 -14.91 1.16 9.98
N ASP A 33 -15.53 0.82 8.85
CA ASP A 33 -16.72 -0.02 8.83
C ASP A 33 -16.40 -1.44 9.31
N PHE A 34 -15.21 -1.96 8.99
CA PHE A 34 -14.78 -3.28 9.46
C PHE A 34 -14.54 -3.30 10.97
N TRP A 35 -13.74 -2.39 11.53
CA TRP A 35 -13.49 -2.40 12.97
C TRP A 35 -14.69 -1.95 13.81
N GLY A 36 -15.67 -1.28 13.20
CA GLY A 36 -16.98 -1.06 13.84
C GLY A 36 -17.75 -2.36 14.09
N ARG A 37 -17.56 -3.37 13.23
CA ARG A 37 -18.12 -4.73 13.40
C ARG A 37 -17.21 -5.65 14.22
N TYR A 38 -15.90 -5.49 14.07
CA TYR A 38 -14.87 -6.28 14.75
C TYR A 38 -13.90 -5.35 15.53
N PRO A 39 -14.24 -4.93 16.75
CA PRO A 39 -13.47 -3.92 17.49
C PRO A 39 -12.00 -4.28 17.71
N ASP A 40 -11.67 -5.57 17.84
CA ASP A 40 -10.28 -6.03 18.00
C ASP A 40 -9.42 -5.82 16.73
N ALA A 41 -10.04 -5.49 15.59
CA ALA A 41 -9.35 -5.14 14.36
C ALA A 41 -8.87 -3.67 14.32
N GLU A 42 -9.37 -2.79 15.18
CA GLU A 42 -9.10 -1.34 15.07
C GLU A 42 -7.60 -1.03 15.20
N VAL A 43 -6.98 -1.45 16.30
CA VAL A 43 -5.55 -1.21 16.57
C VAL A 43 -4.66 -1.76 15.45
N PRO A 44 -4.77 -3.04 15.04
CA PRO A 44 -3.91 -3.57 13.99
C PRO A 44 -4.16 -2.91 12.62
N LEU A 45 -5.40 -2.55 12.28
CA LEU A 45 -5.70 -1.84 11.03
C LEU A 45 -5.17 -0.40 11.01
N ARG A 46 -5.23 0.31 12.15
CA ARG A 46 -4.59 1.64 12.29
C ARG A 46 -3.08 1.56 12.18
N ASN A 47 -2.46 0.54 12.77
CA ASN A 47 -1.03 0.30 12.65
C ASN A 47 -0.65 0.00 11.20
N TRP A 48 -1.42 -0.85 10.52
CA TRP A 48 -1.23 -1.11 9.10
C TRP A 48 -1.31 0.18 8.28
N TYR A 49 -2.35 1.00 8.49
CA TYR A 49 -2.52 2.28 7.80
C TYR A 49 -1.32 3.21 8.02
N ARG A 50 -0.90 3.39 9.27
CA ARG A 50 0.23 4.29 9.61
C ARG A 50 1.54 3.86 8.95
N THR A 51 1.83 2.56 8.97
CA THR A 51 3.04 2.00 8.35
C THR A 51 2.97 2.13 6.84
N THR A 52 1.84 1.76 6.23
CA THR A 52 1.65 1.83 4.78
C THR A 52 1.73 3.27 4.29
N SER A 53 1.09 4.24 4.96
CA SER A 53 1.11 5.65 4.54
C SER A 53 2.48 6.32 4.56
N ARG A 54 3.50 5.71 5.18
CA ARG A 54 4.88 6.21 5.21
C ARG A 54 5.84 5.33 4.40
N ALA A 55 5.30 4.32 3.74
CA ALA A 55 6.09 3.42 2.91
C ALA A 55 6.32 4.03 1.53
N ALA A 56 7.43 3.64 0.91
CA ALA A 56 7.73 3.89 -0.49
C ALA A 56 7.96 2.55 -1.18
N TRP A 57 6.89 1.96 -1.73
CA TRP A 57 6.95 0.63 -2.33
C TRP A 57 7.00 0.74 -3.85
N GLY A 58 8.03 0.18 -4.49
CA GLY A 58 8.13 0.07 -5.94
C GLY A 58 7.65 -1.28 -6.48
N SER A 59 7.49 -2.27 -5.61
CA SER A 59 7.20 -3.66 -6.00
C SER A 59 6.59 -4.46 -4.85
N LEU A 60 6.04 -5.65 -5.16
CA LEU A 60 5.61 -6.61 -4.14
C LEU A 60 6.78 -7.04 -3.22
N GLN A 61 8.02 -7.03 -3.73
CA GLN A 61 9.19 -7.34 -2.91
C GLN A 61 9.40 -6.26 -1.83
N ASP A 62 9.20 -4.99 -2.17
CA ASP A 62 9.28 -3.91 -1.18
C ASP A 62 8.17 -4.00 -0.15
N VAL A 63 6.95 -4.36 -0.59
CA VAL A 63 5.84 -4.66 0.33
C VAL A 63 6.26 -5.77 1.30
N ARG A 64 6.86 -6.86 0.79
CA ARG A 64 7.31 -7.99 1.61
C ARG A 64 8.44 -7.66 2.57
N ARG A 65 9.25 -6.63 2.29
CA ARG A 65 10.24 -6.10 3.27
C ARG A 65 9.55 -5.48 4.48
N THR A 66 8.37 -4.87 4.30
CA THR A 66 7.57 -4.30 5.40
C THR A 66 6.63 -5.34 6.02
N TYR A 67 6.03 -6.19 5.20
CA TYR A 67 5.05 -7.21 5.57
C TYR A 67 5.45 -8.57 4.95
N PRO A 68 6.29 -9.37 5.61
CA PRO A 68 6.84 -10.62 5.04
C PRO A 68 5.80 -11.62 4.54
N HIS A 69 4.62 -11.63 5.15
CA HIS A 69 3.50 -12.51 4.79
C HIS A 69 2.51 -11.86 3.80
N ALA A 70 2.91 -10.80 3.10
CA ALA A 70 2.07 -10.21 2.06
C ALA A 70 2.10 -11.07 0.80
N ASP A 71 0.92 -11.37 0.27
CA ASP A 71 0.75 -12.25 -0.88
C ASP A 71 0.13 -11.52 -2.08
N GLY A 72 0.68 -11.75 -3.27
CA GLY A 72 0.12 -11.29 -4.51
C GLY A 72 -0.88 -12.31 -5.07
N VAL A 73 -2.12 -11.89 -5.31
CA VAL A 73 -3.18 -12.74 -5.86
C VAL A 73 -3.69 -12.12 -7.16
N ARG A 74 -4.00 -12.97 -8.15
CA ARG A 74 -4.73 -12.56 -9.35
C ARG A 74 -6.18 -13.05 -9.25
N THR A 75 -7.13 -12.13 -9.44
CA THR A 75 -8.56 -12.45 -9.47
C THR A 75 -8.98 -13.05 -10.81
N GLY A 76 -10.20 -13.61 -10.88
CA GLY A 76 -10.76 -14.13 -12.13
C GLY A 76 -10.86 -13.05 -13.22
N GLY A 77 -11.18 -11.81 -12.83
CA GLY A 77 -11.17 -10.64 -13.71
C GLY A 77 -9.79 -10.10 -14.10
N GLY A 78 -8.69 -10.75 -13.70
CA GLY A 78 -7.33 -10.37 -14.07
C GLY A 78 -6.72 -9.23 -13.23
N GLU A 79 -7.37 -8.82 -12.14
CA GLU A 79 -6.83 -7.79 -11.23
C GLU A 79 -5.73 -8.39 -10.34
N ALA A 80 -4.60 -7.69 -10.22
CA ALA A 80 -3.54 -8.04 -9.28
C ALA A 80 -3.78 -7.32 -7.94
N LEU A 81 -4.01 -8.11 -6.89
CA LEU A 81 -4.27 -7.66 -5.54
C LEU A 81 -3.15 -8.14 -4.60
N THR A 82 -3.01 -7.43 -3.48
CA THR A 82 -2.11 -7.79 -2.38
C THR A 82 -2.93 -8.06 -1.14
N VAL A 83 -2.70 -9.21 -0.52
CA VAL A 83 -3.37 -9.68 0.68
C VAL A 83 -2.41 -9.54 1.87
N PHE A 84 -2.91 -8.96 2.96
CA PHE A 84 -2.17 -8.76 4.20
C PHE A 84 -2.82 -9.51 5.35
N ASN A 85 -2.02 -10.21 6.15
CA ASN A 85 -2.46 -10.83 7.39
C ASN A 85 -2.54 -9.78 8.50
N ILE A 86 -3.72 -9.63 9.11
CA ILE A 86 -3.98 -8.62 10.14
C ILE A 86 -4.35 -9.33 11.46
N ALA A 87 -3.93 -8.75 12.58
CA ALA A 87 -4.24 -9.21 13.94
C ALA A 87 -3.81 -10.66 14.23
N GLY A 88 -2.59 -11.06 13.83
CA GLY A 88 -2.11 -12.42 14.03
C GLY A 88 -2.85 -13.44 13.17
N ASN A 89 -3.06 -13.12 11.89
CA ASN A 89 -3.72 -13.96 10.89
C ASN A 89 -5.24 -14.12 11.02
N LYS A 90 -5.91 -13.41 11.95
CA LYS A 90 -7.37 -13.42 12.11
C LYS A 90 -8.13 -12.84 10.91
N TYR A 91 -7.56 -11.81 10.30
CA TYR A 91 -8.20 -11.05 9.22
C TYR A 91 -7.31 -10.96 7.98
N ARG A 92 -7.94 -10.69 6.83
CA ARG A 92 -7.29 -10.45 5.54
C ARG A 92 -7.68 -9.07 5.03
N LEU A 93 -6.69 -8.19 4.91
CA LEU A 93 -6.87 -6.92 4.21
C LEU A 93 -6.42 -7.12 2.77
N ILE A 94 -7.31 -6.87 1.83
CA ILE A 94 -7.10 -7.05 0.40
C ILE A 94 -7.05 -5.67 -0.23
N ALA A 95 -5.93 -5.36 -0.87
CA ALA A 95 -5.73 -4.06 -1.49
C ALA A 95 -5.11 -4.16 -2.88
N ARG A 96 -5.54 -3.27 -3.77
CA ARG A 96 -4.85 -3.03 -5.02
C ARG A 96 -3.75 -2.01 -4.79
N ILE A 97 -2.53 -2.31 -5.22
CA ILE A 97 -1.40 -1.38 -5.13
C ILE A 97 -1.00 -0.92 -6.52
N ARG A 98 -1.02 0.39 -6.74
CA ARG A 98 -0.47 1.05 -7.93
C ARG A 98 0.87 1.66 -7.57
N TYR A 99 1.94 0.89 -7.80
CA TYR A 99 3.30 1.24 -7.40
C TYR A 99 3.82 2.51 -8.12
N ASP A 100 3.44 2.68 -9.39
CA ASP A 100 3.72 3.86 -10.21
C ASP A 100 3.15 5.16 -9.61
N HIS A 101 2.00 5.08 -8.96
CA HIS A 101 1.31 6.23 -8.37
C HIS A 101 1.38 6.29 -6.84
N GLN A 102 2.14 5.40 -6.20
CA GLN A 102 2.18 5.25 -4.74
C GLN A 102 0.78 5.24 -4.12
N LEU A 103 -0.12 4.43 -4.68
CA LEU A 103 -1.54 4.42 -4.30
C LEU A 103 -1.98 3.02 -3.89
N VAL A 104 -2.64 2.94 -2.74
CA VAL A 104 -3.20 1.70 -2.21
C VAL A 104 -4.71 1.86 -2.10
N ASN A 105 -5.47 1.05 -2.83
CA ASN A 105 -6.92 1.02 -2.77
C ASN A 105 -7.38 -0.22 -2.01
N ILE A 106 -8.01 -0.03 -0.85
CA ILE A 106 -8.55 -1.15 -0.07
C ILE A 106 -9.81 -1.66 -0.77
N ARG A 107 -9.81 -2.93 -1.16
CA ARG A 107 -10.94 -3.62 -1.78
C ARG A 107 -11.82 -4.25 -0.71
N HIS A 108 -11.21 -5.05 0.17
CA HIS A 108 -11.92 -5.79 1.20
C HIS A 108 -11.11 -5.88 2.50
N VAL A 109 -11.81 -6.01 3.62
CA VAL A 109 -11.27 -6.52 4.87
C VAL A 109 -12.20 -7.64 5.32
N LEU A 110 -11.66 -8.84 5.45
CA LEU A 110 -12.42 -10.07 5.66
C LEU A 110 -11.89 -10.82 6.89
N THR A 111 -12.75 -11.62 7.51
CA THR A 111 -12.35 -12.71 8.39
C THR A 111 -11.61 -13.79 7.61
N HIS A 112 -10.88 -14.65 8.31
CA HIS A 112 -10.26 -15.81 7.66
C HIS A 112 -11.28 -16.71 6.95
N ALA A 113 -12.46 -16.92 7.57
CA ALA A 113 -13.52 -17.74 6.99
C ALA A 113 -14.12 -17.12 5.72
N GLU A 114 -14.42 -15.81 5.74
CA GLU A 114 -14.90 -15.10 4.54
C GLU A 114 -13.87 -15.05 3.42
N TYR A 115 -12.57 -15.03 3.76
CA TYR A 115 -11.51 -15.08 2.78
C TYR A 115 -11.41 -16.45 2.08
N ASP A 116 -11.56 -17.54 2.85
CA ASP A 116 -11.43 -18.92 2.36
C ASP A 116 -12.61 -19.35 1.46
N ASP A 117 -13.74 -18.65 1.54
CA ASP A 117 -14.89 -18.83 0.66
C ASP A 117 -14.63 -18.35 -0.79
N ASP A 118 -13.54 -17.63 -1.02
CA ASP A 118 -13.05 -17.19 -2.35
C ASP A 118 -14.01 -16.29 -3.18
N SER A 119 -15.21 -15.99 -2.68
CA SER A 119 -16.22 -15.12 -3.30
C SER A 119 -15.75 -13.68 -3.54
N TRP A 120 -14.67 -13.26 -2.90
CA TRP A 120 -14.06 -11.95 -3.11
C TRP A 120 -13.20 -11.84 -4.39
N LYS A 121 -12.92 -12.97 -5.07
CA LYS A 121 -12.06 -13.04 -6.27
C LYS A 121 -12.81 -12.84 -7.60
N GLU A 122 -14.10 -12.54 -7.55
CA GLU A 122 -14.94 -12.29 -8.74
C GLU A 122 -14.52 -11.04 -9.52
#